data_AF-A0A1B6BYX9-F1
#
_entry.id   AF-A0A1B6BYX9-F1
#
_cell.length_a   1.000
_cell.length_b   1.000
_cell.length_c   1.000
_cell.angle_alpha   90.00
_cell.angle_beta   90.00
_cell.angle_gamma   90.00
#
_symmetry.space_group_name_H-M   'P 1'
#
loop_
_entity.id
_entity.type
_entity.pdbx_description
1 polymer ?
#
loop_
_entity_poly.entity_id
_entity_poly.type
_entity_poly.pdbx_seq_one_letter_code
_entity_poly.pdbx_strand_id
1 'polypeptide(L)'
;MYQSLLKQALDDQKVHITLLKQTMDQMMFISNCTSDREFRCSPESNSRLLPQISVTDSSADSRLIDWLKGLNLDQRSIDKFLMEEYCLEDILHYIGRDDIRRLGLRGGIELKVWKAILKWRKNHRPSITPLHISVVDNTEKDNNDNRL
;
A
#
# COMPACT_ATOMS: atom_id res chain seq x y z
N MET A 1 -19.10 58.36 -1.67
CA MET A 1 -18.59 57.06 -2.16
C MET A 1 -17.35 56.60 -1.40
N TYR A 2 -16.23 57.35 -1.39
CA TYR A 2 -14.99 56.92 -0.71
C TYR A 2 -15.15 56.63 0.79
N GLN A 3 -15.86 57.49 1.53
CA GLN A 3 -16.13 57.31 2.96
C GLN A 3 -16.87 55.99 3.27
N SER A 4 -17.80 55.60 2.41
CA SER A 4 -18.57 54.36 2.53
C SER A 4 -17.70 53.14 2.28
N LEU A 5 -16.79 53.21 1.31
CA LEU A 5 -15.86 52.13 0.99
C LEU A 5 -14.85 51.88 2.11
N LEU A 6 -14.31 52.96 2.71
CA LEU A 6 -13.40 52.85 3.84
C LEU A 6 -14.09 52.25 5.07
N LYS A 7 -15.35 52.65 5.32
CA LYS A 7 -16.15 52.09 6.41
C LYS A 7 -16.43 50.59 6.18
N GLN A 8 -16.78 50.21 4.95
CA GLN A 8 -16.99 48.82 4.58
C GLN A 8 -15.73 47.98 4.80
N ALA A 9 -14.56 48.46 4.34
CA ALA A 9 -13.30 47.76 4.52
C ALA A 9 -12.92 47.58 6.00
N LEU A 10 -13.20 48.59 6.84
CA LEU A 10 -12.99 48.49 8.29
C LEU A 10 -13.93 47.49 8.96
N ASP A 11 -15.19 47.45 8.55
CA ASP A 11 -16.16 46.49 9.08
C ASP A 11 -15.83 45.06 8.62
N ASP A 12 -15.42 44.87 7.37
CA ASP A 12 -14.94 43.58 6.86
C ASP A 12 -13.70 43.12 7.63
N GLN A 13 -12.73 44.01 7.87
CA GLN A 13 -11.53 43.68 8.64
C GLN A 13 -11.87 43.28 10.08
N LYS A 14 -12.82 43.97 10.74
CA LYS A 14 -13.29 43.59 12.07
C LYS A 14 -13.92 42.20 12.06
N VAL A 15 -14.74 41.87 11.07
CA VAL A 15 -15.35 40.55 10.92
C VAL A 15 -14.26 39.47 10.78
N HIS A 16 -13.24 39.71 9.94
CA HIS A 16 -12.11 38.79 9.80
C HIS A 16 -11.37 38.56 11.13
N ILE A 17 -11.07 39.63 11.86
CA ILE A 17 -10.36 39.54 13.15
C ILE A 17 -11.21 38.80 14.18
N THR A 18 -12.52 39.10 14.26
CA THR A 18 -13.44 38.42 15.17
C THR A 18 -13.53 36.92 14.86
N LEU A 19 -13.62 36.55 13.59
CA LEU A 19 -13.68 35.15 13.16
C LEU A 19 -12.38 34.40 13.51
N LEU A 20 -11.23 35.00 13.25
CA LEU A 20 -9.93 34.40 13.60
C LEU A 20 -9.80 34.20 15.10
N LYS A 21 -10.19 35.20 15.91
CA LYS A 21 -10.19 35.09 17.37
C LYS A 21 -11.10 33.96 17.85
N GLN A 22 -12.32 33.88 17.32
CA GLN A 22 -13.26 32.80 17.63
C GLN A 22 -12.70 31.41 17.26
N THR A 23 -12.02 31.30 16.12
CA THR A 23 -11.37 30.06 15.68
C THR A 23 -10.24 29.65 16.63
N MET A 24 -9.45 30.62 17.10
CA MET A 24 -8.39 30.40 18.10
C MET A 24 -8.92 29.93 19.45
N ASP A 25 -10.03 30.52 19.92
CA ASP A 25 -10.69 30.08 21.16
C ASP A 25 -11.28 28.66 21.00
N GLN A 26 -11.83 28.35 19.82
CA GLN A 26 -12.40 27.05 19.52
C GLN A 26 -11.33 25.94 19.47
N MET A 27 -10.16 26.20 18.86
CA MET A 27 -9.05 25.24 18.87
C MET A 27 -8.45 25.04 20.28
N MET A 28 -8.39 26.10 21.11
CA MET A 28 -7.91 25.98 22.49
C MET A 28 -8.88 25.14 23.34
N PHE A 29 -10.19 25.32 23.17
CA PHE A 29 -11.20 24.50 23.83
C PHE A 29 -11.11 23.02 23.42
N ILE A 30 -10.99 22.72 22.12
CA ILE A 30 -10.83 21.35 21.62
C ILE A 30 -9.57 20.69 22.19
N SER A 31 -8.44 21.41 22.23
CA SER A 31 -7.17 20.90 22.76
C SER A 31 -7.27 20.45 24.22
N ASN A 32 -8.06 21.15 25.05
CA ASN A 32 -8.27 20.79 26.45
C ASN A 32 -9.20 19.59 26.63
N CYS A 33 -10.07 19.29 25.66
CA CYS A 33 -10.95 18.11 25.68
C CYS A 33 -10.24 16.83 25.18
N THR A 34 -9.07 16.96 24.53
CA THR A 34 -8.31 15.82 23.98
C THR A 34 -7.26 15.24 24.93
N SER A 35 -7.11 15.76 26.15
CA SER A 35 -6.11 15.25 27.11
C SER A 35 -6.49 13.98 27.87
N ASP A 36 -7.73 13.48 27.75
CA ASP A 36 -8.17 12.23 28.37
C ASP A 36 -8.88 11.34 27.34
N ARG A 37 -8.11 10.59 26.53
CA ARG A 37 -8.52 9.30 25.96
C ARG A 37 -7.41 8.66 25.13
N GLU A 38 -6.65 7.81 25.80
CA GLU A 38 -6.11 6.60 25.20
C GLU A 38 -7.24 5.82 24.48
N PHE A 39 -6.95 5.35 23.26
CA PHE A 39 -7.60 4.24 22.56
C PHE A 39 -9.13 4.07 22.68
N ARG A 40 -9.85 4.32 21.58
CA ARG A 40 -10.81 3.36 21.00
C ARG A 40 -11.30 3.83 19.63
N CYS A 41 -11.23 2.91 18.68
CA CYS A 41 -11.81 3.00 17.35
C CYS A 41 -13.32 2.71 17.41
N SER A 42 -14.16 3.59 16.88
CA SER A 42 -15.40 3.22 16.15
C SER A 42 -16.00 4.44 15.43
N PRO A 43 -16.69 4.22 14.29
CA PRO A 43 -16.99 5.24 13.29
C PRO A 43 -18.36 5.91 13.50
N GLU A 44 -18.65 6.87 12.63
CA GLU A 44 -19.97 7.50 12.40
C GLU A 44 -20.33 8.67 13.32
N SER A 45 -20.02 9.89 12.86
CA SER A 45 -21.07 10.86 12.52
C SER A 45 -20.44 12.15 11.99
N ASN A 46 -20.88 12.53 10.79
CA ASN A 46 -20.49 13.69 10.03
C ASN A 46 -20.56 15.00 10.85
N SER A 47 -19.49 15.80 10.85
CA SER A 47 -19.59 17.22 10.46
C SER A 47 -18.28 18.01 10.56
N ARG A 48 -17.99 18.67 9.43
CA ARG A 48 -17.38 19.99 9.26
C ARG A 48 -15.85 20.10 9.12
N LEU A 49 -15.47 20.00 7.84
CA LEU A 49 -14.81 21.04 7.05
C LEU A 49 -13.50 21.61 7.62
N LEU A 50 -12.49 20.76 7.72
CA LEU A 50 -11.14 21.17 7.41
C LEU A 50 -10.69 20.31 6.22
N PRO A 51 -10.02 20.85 5.19
CA PRO A 51 -9.19 20.02 4.33
C PRO A 51 -8.09 19.49 5.25
N GLN A 52 -8.35 18.33 5.85
CA GLN A 52 -7.35 17.59 6.57
C GLN A 52 -6.40 17.09 5.50
N ILE A 53 -5.38 17.89 5.19
CA ILE A 53 -4.20 17.38 4.50
C ILE A 53 -3.51 16.50 5.54
N SER A 54 -4.08 15.33 5.79
CA SER A 54 -3.34 14.21 6.35
C SER A 54 -2.23 13.93 5.34
N VAL A 55 -1.03 14.44 5.62
CA VAL A 55 0.21 14.03 4.95
C VAL A 55 0.60 12.62 5.42
N THR A 56 -0.40 11.74 5.47
CA THR A 56 -0.33 10.30 5.67
C THR A 56 -1.45 9.67 4.85
N ASP A 57 -1.73 10.21 3.66
CA ASP A 57 -2.34 9.40 2.60
C ASP A 57 -1.21 8.64 1.90
N SER A 58 -0.40 7.91 2.69
CA SER A 58 0.12 6.64 2.20
C SER A 58 -1.15 5.82 2.04
N SER A 59 -1.72 5.85 0.83
CA SER A 59 -2.89 5.08 0.44
C SER A 59 -2.51 3.62 0.60
N ALA A 60 -2.51 3.14 1.85
CA ALA A 60 -2.00 1.85 2.23
C ALA A 60 -2.83 0.87 1.42
N ASP A 61 -2.17 0.18 0.48
CA ASP A 61 -2.86 -0.60 -0.53
C ASP A 61 -3.73 -1.62 0.21
N SER A 62 -5.04 -1.34 0.23
CA SER A 62 -6.00 -2.12 0.99
C SER A 62 -6.05 -3.56 0.48
N ARG A 63 -5.70 -3.78 -0.79
CA ARG A 63 -5.57 -5.11 -1.40
C ARG A 63 -4.32 -5.81 -0.89
N LEU A 64 -3.21 -5.10 -0.74
CA LEU A 64 -2.00 -5.66 -0.14
C LEU A 64 -2.25 -6.08 1.30
N ILE A 65 -2.90 -5.23 2.09
CA ILE A 65 -3.22 -5.53 3.49
C ILE A 65 -4.10 -6.78 3.57
N ASP A 66 -5.15 -6.86 2.76
CA ASP A 66 -6.06 -8.02 2.76
C ASP A 66 -5.34 -9.31 2.34
N TRP A 67 -4.50 -9.23 1.31
CA TRP A 67 -3.69 -10.37 0.86
C TRP A 67 -2.72 -10.86 1.93
N LEU A 68 -1.99 -9.95 2.60
CA LEU A 68 -1.07 -10.31 3.68
C LEU A 68 -1.81 -10.85 4.92
N LYS A 69 -2.99 -10.31 5.25
CA LYS A 69 -3.85 -10.86 6.31
C LYS A 69 -4.33 -12.26 5.99
N GLY A 70 -4.68 -12.53 4.72
CA GLY A 70 -5.04 -13.86 4.23
C GLY A 70 -3.91 -14.90 4.34
N LEU A 71 -2.66 -14.45 4.41
CA LEU A 71 -1.48 -15.30 4.64
C LEU A 71 -1.13 -15.48 6.14
N ASN A 72 -1.96 -14.95 7.04
CA ASN A 72 -1.77 -14.95 8.49
C ASN A 72 -0.44 -14.29 8.90
N LEU A 73 -0.14 -13.11 8.35
CA LEU A 73 0.97 -12.29 8.81
C LEU A 73 0.58 -11.44 10.02
N ASP A 74 1.53 -11.25 10.93
CA ASP A 74 1.39 -10.31 12.05
C ASP A 74 1.30 -8.87 11.53
N GLN A 75 0.55 -8.02 12.23
CA GLN A 75 0.40 -6.60 11.86
C GLN A 75 1.75 -5.89 11.72
N ARG A 76 2.71 -6.18 12.60
CA ARG A 76 4.08 -5.62 12.52
C ARG A 76 4.80 -5.97 11.21
N SER A 77 4.52 -7.14 10.64
CA SER A 77 5.10 -7.54 9.36
C SER A 77 4.42 -6.82 8.21
N ILE A 78 3.10 -6.65 8.29
CA ILE A 78 2.30 -5.88 7.32
C ILE A 78 2.76 -4.42 7.29
N ASP A 79 2.94 -3.80 8.46
CA ASP A 79 3.40 -2.41 8.58
C ASP A 79 4.75 -2.19 7.89
N LYS A 80 5.66 -3.17 7.91
CA LYS A 80 6.94 -3.09 7.19
C LYS A 80 6.78 -3.05 5.68
N PHE A 81 5.81 -3.79 5.12
CA PHE A 81 5.52 -3.70 3.68
C PHE A 81 4.93 -2.34 3.33
N LEU A 82 4.07 -1.79 4.19
CA LEU A 82 3.44 -0.49 3.99
C LEU A 82 4.43 0.68 4.15
N MET A 83 5.39 0.56 5.07
CA MET A 83 6.41 1.58 5.31
C MET A 83 7.36 1.76 4.12
N GLU A 84 7.57 0.71 3.34
CA GLU A 84 8.36 0.73 2.09
C GLU A 84 7.48 1.04 0.86
N GLU A 85 6.23 1.46 1.06
CA GLU A 85 5.28 1.87 0.02
C GLU A 85 5.04 0.80 -1.07
N TYR A 86 5.18 -0.48 -0.73
CA TYR A 86 4.89 -1.55 -1.68
C TYR A 86 3.40 -1.62 -2.02
N CYS A 87 3.11 -1.84 -3.31
CA CYS A 87 1.77 -2.22 -3.78
C CYS A 87 1.69 -3.73 -4.02
N LEU A 88 0.47 -4.27 -4.03
CA LEU A 88 0.23 -5.70 -4.27
C LEU A 88 0.78 -6.14 -5.63
N GLU A 89 0.59 -5.32 -6.67
CA GLU A 89 1.08 -5.61 -8.01
C GLU A 89 2.60 -5.74 -8.03
N ASP A 90 3.32 -4.84 -7.37
CA ASP A 90 4.79 -4.87 -7.33
C ASP A 90 5.32 -6.10 -6.60
N ILE A 91 4.67 -6.48 -5.50
CA ILE A 91 5.00 -7.67 -4.73
C ILE A 91 4.78 -8.94 -5.55
N LEU A 92 3.72 -9.01 -6.37
CA LEU A 92 3.44 -10.22 -7.14
C LEU A 92 4.33 -10.35 -8.39
N HIS A 93 4.64 -9.23 -9.04
CA HIS A 93 5.35 -9.22 -10.32
C HIS A 93 6.87 -9.06 -10.20
N TYR A 94 7.35 -8.14 -9.36
CA TYR A 94 8.73 -7.66 -9.42
C TYR A 94 9.58 -8.04 -8.21
N ILE A 95 8.97 -8.28 -7.04
CA ILE A 95 9.74 -8.56 -5.83
C ILE A 95 10.55 -9.86 -5.96
N GLY A 96 11.81 -9.78 -5.54
CA GLY A 96 12.74 -10.88 -5.41
C GLY A 96 12.82 -11.40 -3.97
N ARG A 97 13.50 -12.53 -3.80
CA ARG A 97 13.70 -13.11 -2.46
C ARG A 97 14.56 -12.19 -1.58
N ASP A 98 15.52 -11.49 -2.16
CA ASP A 98 16.42 -10.59 -1.44
C ASP A 98 15.71 -9.34 -0.94
N ASP A 99 14.71 -8.83 -1.66
CA ASP A 99 13.86 -7.71 -1.23
C ASP A 99 13.08 -8.05 0.04
N ILE A 100 12.47 -9.25 0.07
CA ILE A 100 11.76 -9.74 1.26
C ILE A 100 12.73 -9.90 2.45
N ARG A 101 13.98 -10.30 2.17
CA ARG A 101 15.02 -10.44 3.20
C ARG A 101 15.43 -9.07 3.77
N ARG A 102 15.46 -8.03 2.93
CA ARG A 102 15.77 -6.64 3.34
C ARG A 102 14.72 -6.03 4.26
N LEU A 103 13.47 -6.47 4.19
CA LEU A 103 12.41 -6.08 5.16
C LEU A 103 12.70 -6.56 6.60
N GLY A 104 13.66 -7.46 6.80
CA GLY A 104 14.03 -7.96 8.12
C GLY A 104 12.87 -8.71 8.79
N LEU A 105 12.13 -9.50 8.03
CA LEU A 105 11.07 -10.36 8.53
C LEU A 105 11.65 -11.59 9.22
N ARG A 106 10.86 -12.25 10.08
CA ARG A 106 11.23 -13.59 10.57
C ARG A 106 11.30 -14.55 9.38
N GLY A 107 12.32 -15.41 9.32
CA GLY A 107 12.53 -16.30 8.18
C GLY A 107 11.32 -17.20 7.82
N GLY A 108 10.51 -17.59 8.82
CA GLY A 108 9.26 -18.32 8.56
C GLY A 108 8.19 -17.48 7.83
N ILE A 109 8.15 -16.18 8.09
CA ILE A 109 7.25 -15.22 7.43
C ILE A 109 7.74 -14.94 6.01
N GLU A 110 9.06 -14.71 5.84
CA GLU A 110 9.69 -14.59 4.51
C GLU A 110 9.33 -15.80 3.64
N LEU A 111 9.48 -17.01 4.17
CA LEU A 111 9.19 -18.24 3.43
C LEU A 111 7.71 -18.36 3.03
N LYS A 112 6.78 -17.95 3.90
CA LYS A 112 5.34 -17.96 3.59
C LYS A 112 5.01 -17.00 2.45
N VAL A 113 5.48 -15.76 2.54
CA VAL A 113 5.25 -14.72 1.51
C VAL A 113 5.85 -15.17 0.18
N TRP A 114 7.10 -15.63 0.18
CA TRP A 114 7.77 -16.10 -1.03
C TRP A 114 7.03 -17.28 -1.69
N LYS A 115 6.56 -18.26 -0.90
CA LYS A 115 5.74 -19.37 -1.41
C LYS A 115 4.44 -18.88 -2.04
N ALA A 116 3.78 -17.91 -1.43
CA ALA A 116 2.54 -17.33 -1.96
C ALA A 116 2.78 -16.64 -3.31
N ILE A 117 3.85 -15.85 -3.43
CA ILE A 117 4.25 -15.18 -4.68
C ILE A 117 4.54 -16.21 -5.77
N LEU A 118 5.33 -17.25 -5.48
CA LEU A 118 5.66 -18.30 -6.45
C LEU A 118 4.41 -19.04 -6.94
N LYS A 119 3.48 -19.36 -6.03
CA LYS A 119 2.19 -19.97 -6.39
C LYS A 119 1.42 -19.06 -7.32
N TRP A 120 1.28 -17.78 -6.97
CA TRP A 120 0.58 -16.81 -7.80
C TRP A 120 1.21 -16.69 -9.19
N ARG A 121 2.54 -16.57 -9.27
CA ARG A 121 3.29 -16.44 -10.53
C ARG A 121 3.15 -17.68 -11.42
N LYS A 122 3.14 -18.89 -10.85
CA LYS A 122 2.90 -20.13 -11.60
C LYS A 122 1.51 -20.15 -12.25
N ASN A 123 0.50 -19.61 -11.56
CA ASN A 123 -0.87 -19.55 -12.06
C ASN A 123 -1.10 -18.43 -13.09
N HIS A 124 -0.38 -17.31 -13.01
CA HIS A 124 -0.62 -16.12 -13.84
C HIS A 124 0.39 -15.95 -14.98
N ARG A 125 1.60 -16.47 -14.81
CA ARG A 125 2.58 -16.58 -15.88
C ARG A 125 2.69 -18.07 -16.22
N PRO A 126 1.86 -18.58 -17.15
CA PRO A 126 2.10 -19.92 -17.67
C PRO A 126 3.54 -19.94 -18.13
N SER A 127 4.32 -20.87 -17.56
CA SER A 127 5.62 -21.24 -18.07
C SER A 127 5.49 -21.31 -19.58
N ILE A 128 6.25 -20.49 -20.31
CA ILE A 128 6.54 -20.80 -21.71
C ILE A 128 7.12 -22.21 -21.63
N THR A 129 6.31 -23.20 -21.96
CA THR A 129 6.74 -24.57 -22.09
C THR A 129 7.91 -24.52 -23.05
N PRO A 130 9.11 -24.99 -22.66
CA PRO A 130 10.12 -25.29 -23.66
C PRO A 130 9.44 -26.25 -24.62
N LEU A 131 9.23 -25.81 -25.86
CA LEU A 131 8.71 -26.67 -26.92
C LEU A 131 9.62 -27.91 -26.94
N HIS A 132 9.01 -29.04 -26.65
CA HIS A 132 9.61 -30.36 -26.71
C HIS A 132 10.14 -30.57 -28.14
N ILE A 133 11.43 -30.31 -28.36
CA ILE A 133 12.17 -30.93 -29.47
C ILE A 133 12.23 -32.40 -29.11
N SER A 134 11.27 -33.16 -29.64
CA SER A 134 11.45 -34.58 -29.85
C SER A 134 12.69 -34.71 -30.71
N VAL A 135 13.81 -35.06 -30.09
CA VAL A 135 14.96 -35.62 -30.79
C VAL A 135 14.42 -36.82 -31.53
N VAL A 136 14.19 -36.64 -32.83
CA VAL A 136 13.97 -37.73 -33.77
C VAL A 136 15.29 -38.48 -33.74
N ASP A 137 15.27 -39.64 -33.09
CA ASP A 137 16.35 -40.61 -33.10
C ASP A 137 16.54 -41.07 -34.55
N ASN A 138 17.37 -40.33 -35.29
CA ASN A 138 17.91 -40.72 -36.57
C ASN A 138 19.28 -41.34 -36.33
N THR A 139 19.33 -42.45 -35.59
CA THR A 139 20.48 -43.35 -35.67
C THR A 139 20.26 -44.30 -36.83
N GLU A 140 20.57 -43.78 -38.02
CA GLU A 140 21.45 -44.41 -39.00
C GLU A 140 21.65 -45.92 -38.78
N LYS A 141 20.69 -46.73 -39.27
CA LYS A 141 20.98 -48.13 -39.58
C LYS A 141 21.81 -48.14 -40.84
N ASP A 142 23.11 -47.98 -40.64
CA ASP A 142 24.08 -48.30 -41.67
C ASP A 142 23.88 -49.73 -42.16
N ASN A 143 23.97 -49.79 -43.47
CA ASN A 143 23.83 -50.90 -44.36
C ASN A 143 25.03 -51.85 -44.22
N ASN A 144 24.92 -53.04 -44.83
CA ASN A 144 25.99 -54.03 -45.09
C ASN A 144 26.34 -54.96 -43.89
N ASP A 145 26.35 -56.30 -43.99
CA ASP A 145 26.85 -57.13 -45.08
C ASP A 145 26.25 -58.55 -45.12
N ASN A 146 26.20 -59.07 -46.34
CA ASN A 146 25.86 -60.42 -46.76
C ASN A 146 26.54 -61.57 -45.99
N ARG A 147 25.81 -62.68 -45.78
CA ARG A 147 26.29 -64.00 -46.23
C ARG A 147 25.17 -65.04 -46.32
N LEU A 148 25.03 -65.55 -47.54
CA LEU A 148 24.40 -66.82 -47.91
C LEU A 148 25.07 -68.00 -47.22
#